data_AF-A0A7X2Z8L8-F1
#
_entry.id   AF-A0A7X2Z8L8-F1
#
_cell.length_a   1.000
_cell.length_b   1.000
_cell.length_c   1.000
_cell.angle_alpha   90.00
_cell.angle_beta   90.00
_cell.angle_gamma   90.00
#
_symmetry.space_group_name_H-M   'P 1'
#
loop_
_entity.id
_entity.type
_entity.pdbx_description
1 polymer ?
#
loop_
_entity_poly.entity_id
_entity_poly.type
_entity_poly.pdbx_seq_one_letter_code
_entity_poly.pdbx_strand_id
1 'polypeptide(L)' 'MLKILLSLAYLIIVISLIASIVLIRRQRTKEMDKGVNPTSVKHYFIANPMMIAYVLFPIVLAIGAAIWMYYFY' A
#
# COMPACT_ATOMS: atom_id res chain seq x y z
N MET A 1 -24.35 6.67 -11.67
CA MET A 1 -24.02 5.63 -10.67
C MET A 1 -22.57 5.14 -10.77
N LEU A 2 -22.08 4.70 -11.93
CA LEU A 2 -20.72 4.16 -12.06
C LEU A 2 -19.61 5.14 -11.62
N LYS A 3 -19.71 6.43 -12.00
CA LYS A 3 -18.76 7.47 -11.57
C LYS A 3 -18.64 7.62 -10.04
N ILE A 4 -19.76 7.52 -9.33
CA ILE A 4 -19.80 7.61 -7.86
C ILE A 4 -19.16 6.37 -7.24
N LEU A 5 -19.36 5.20 -7.86
CA LEU A 5 -18.78 3.95 -7.40
C LEU A 5 -17.25 3.94 -7.57
N LEU A 6 -16.75 4.41 -8.72
CA LEU A 6 -15.32 4.51 -8.99
C LEU A 6 -14.62 5.55 -8.12
N SER A 7 -15.26 6.69 -7.87
CA SER A 7 -14.69 7.70 -6.96
C SER A 7 -14.59 7.19 -5.52
N LEU A 8 -15.62 6.46 -5.04
CA LEU A 8 -15.58 5.80 -3.73
C LEU A 8 -14.48 4.73 -3.65
N ALA A 9 -14.35 3.90 -4.68
CA ALA A 9 -13.30 2.87 -4.73
C ALA A 9 -11.90 3.49 -4.68
N TYR A 10 -11.66 4.56 -5.44
CA TYR A 10 -10.40 5.32 -5.38
C TYR A 10 -10.14 5.88 -3.97
N LEU A 11 -11.16 6.47 -3.34
CA LEU A 11 -11.04 7.05 -1.99
C LEU A 11 -10.68 5.98 -0.95
N ILE A 12 -11.32 4.80 -1.02
CA ILE A 12 -11.03 3.67 -0.14
C ILE A 12 -9.57 3.20 -0.33
N ILE A 13 -9.11 3.04 -1.57
CA ILE A 13 -7.74 2.61 -1.87
C ILE A 13 -6.71 3.60 -1.29
N VAL A 14 -6.93 4.90 -1.47
CA VAL A 14 -6.04 5.94 -0.94
C VAL A 14 -6.00 5.92 0.59
N ILE A 15 -7.15 5.81 1.26
CA ILE A 15 -7.21 5.73 2.72
C ILE A 15 -6.52 4.47 3.24
N SER A 16 -6.75 3.32 2.60
CA SER A 16 -6.10 2.05 2.96
C SER A 16 -4.58 2.11 2.80
N LEU A 17 -4.08 2.75 1.73
CA LEU A 17 -2.65 2.95 1.50
C LEU A 17 -2.03 3.81 2.61
N ILE A 18 -2.67 4.94 2.97
CA ILE A 18 -2.21 5.82 4.05
C ILE A 18 -2.23 5.07 5.38
N ALA A 19 -3.32 4.38 5.70
CA ALA A 19 -3.44 3.59 6.93
C ALA A 19 -2.36 2.51 7.03
N SER A 20 -2.06 1.81 5.92
CA SER A 20 -1.00 0.82 5.85
C SER A 20 0.37 1.45 6.10
N ILE A 21 0.69 2.58 5.47
CA ILE A 21 1.95 3.31 5.70
C ILE A 21 2.07 3.76 7.17
N VAL A 22 0.99 4.28 7.76
CA VAL A 22 0.98 4.73 9.17
C VAL A 22 1.15 3.54 10.12
N LEU A 23 0.50 2.42 9.86
CA LEU A 23 0.64 1.20 10.66
C LEU A 23 2.06 0.62 10.57
N ILE A 24 2.65 0.56 9.37
CA ILE A 24 4.04 0.13 9.18
C ILE A 24 5.01 1.05 9.93
N ARG A 25 4.81 2.38 9.86
CA ARG A 25 5.62 3.34 10.61
C ARG A 25 5.46 3.19 12.12
N ARG A 26 4.25 2.92 12.61
CA ARG A 26 3.97 2.64 14.04
C ARG A 26 4.53 1.30 14.49
N GLN A 27 4.59 0.30 13.62
CA GLN A 27 5.24 -0.97 13.92
C GLN A 27 6.75 -0.81 14.02
N ARG A 28 7.35 0.07 13.20
CA ARG A 28 8.78 0.37 13.24
C ARG A 28 9.27 0.97 14.57
N THR A 29 8.40 1.66 15.32
CA THR A 29 8.73 2.25 16.64
C THR A 29 8.44 1.32 17.82
N LYS A 30 7.76 0.18 17.60
CA LYS A 30 7.63 -0.86 18.63
C LYS A 30 8.88 -1.73 18.62
N GLU A 31 9.47 -1.91 19.81
CA GLU A 31 10.80 -2.44 20.10
C GLU A 31 11.04 -3.93 19.74
N MET A 32 10.55 -4.43 18.59
CA MET A 32 10.87 -5.79 18.14
C MET A 32 12.27 -5.91 17.52
N ASP A 33 12.93 -4.79 17.23
CA ASP A 33 14.27 -4.72 16.61
C ASP A 33 15.35 -4.17 17.56
N LYS A 34 15.16 -4.22 18.89
CA LYS A 34 16.23 -3.90 19.85
C LYS A 34 17.34 -4.97 19.77
N GLY A 35 18.30 -4.75 18.88
CA GLY A 35 19.47 -5.61 18.68
C GLY A 35 19.69 -6.09 17.24
N VAL A 36 18.76 -5.83 16.32
CA VAL A 36 18.88 -6.26 14.92
C VAL A 36 19.63 -5.20 14.11
N ASN A 37 20.67 -5.63 13.38
CA ASN A 37 21.50 -4.75 12.56
C ASN A 37 20.62 -3.97 11.55
N PRO A 38 20.74 -2.64 11.43
CA PRO A 38 19.92 -1.82 10.52
C PRO A 38 19.98 -2.25 9.05
N THR A 39 21.02 -2.96 8.62
CA THR A 39 21.10 -3.59 7.29
C THR A 39 20.15 -4.78 7.11
N SER A 40 19.85 -5.52 8.18
CA SER A 40 18.94 -6.69 8.15
C SER A 40 17.47 -6.26 8.01
N VAL A 41 17.10 -5.11 8.58
CA VAL A 41 15.74 -4.56 8.53
C VAL A 41 15.37 -4.10 7.11
N LYS A 42 16.31 -3.51 6.37
CA LYS A 42 16.11 -3.15 4.94
C LYS A 42 15.92 -4.39 4.08
N HIS A 43 16.58 -5.49 4.43
CA HIS A 43 16.47 -6.73 3.69
C HIS A 43 15.09 -7.35 3.81
N TYR A 44 14.45 -7.27 4.99
CA TYR A 44 13.11 -7.86 5.20
C TYR A 44 12.03 -7.21 4.34
N PHE A 45 12.12 -5.91 4.06
CA PHE A 45 11.13 -5.21 3.23
C PHE A 45 11.22 -5.62 1.75
N ILE A 46 12.43 -5.82 1.23
CA ILE A 46 12.68 -6.22 -0.17
C ILE A 46 12.63 -7.76 -0.34
N ALA A 47 12.94 -8.52 0.71
CA ALA A 47 12.92 -9.99 0.68
C ALA A 47 11.55 -10.58 1.05
N ASN A 48 10.62 -9.79 1.60
CA ASN A 48 9.28 -10.26 1.91
C ASN A 48 8.29 -9.92 0.78
N PRO A 49 7.96 -10.89 -0.09
CA PRO A 49 7.06 -10.66 -1.22
C PRO A 49 5.65 -10.25 -0.79
N MET A 50 5.19 -10.60 0.43
CA MET A 50 3.90 -10.12 0.93
C MET A 50 3.91 -8.62 1.22
N MET A 51 5.01 -8.08 1.76
CA MET A 51 5.14 -6.63 2.00
C MET A 51 5.15 -5.86 0.69
N ILE A 52 5.86 -6.39 -0.31
CA ILE A 52 5.87 -5.85 -1.67
C ILE A 52 4.46 -5.87 -2.28
N ALA A 53 3.75 -7.00 -2.15
CA ALA A 53 2.39 -7.13 -2.65
C ALA A 53 1.44 -6.14 -1.98
N TYR A 54 1.54 -5.92 -0.65
CA TYR A 54 0.70 -4.95 0.05
C TYR A 54 0.91 -3.50 -0.43
N VAL A 55 2.10 -3.17 -0.92
CA VAL A 55 2.38 -1.84 -1.48
C VAL A 55 1.98 -1.77 -2.95
N LEU A 56 2.33 -2.77 -3.76
CA LEU A 56 2.06 -2.78 -5.19
C LEU A 56 0.57 -2.97 -5.51
N PHE A 57 -0.15 -3.79 -4.76
CA PHE A 57 -1.56 -4.09 -5.01
C PHE A 57 -2.45 -2.84 -5.06
N PRO A 58 -2.44 -1.93 -4.05
CA PRO A 58 -3.24 -0.71 -4.14
C PRO A 58 -2.79 0.23 -5.27
N ILE A 59 -1.50 0.25 -5.62
CA ILE A 59 -0.98 1.04 -6.75
C ILE A 59 -1.54 0.50 -8.08
N VAL A 60 -1.46 -0.82 -8.29
CA VAL A 60 -1.96 -1.48 -9.50
C VAL A 60 -3.47 -1.27 -9.63
N LEU A 61 -4.23 -1.40 -8.53
CA LEU A 61 -5.66 -1.13 -8.55
C LEU A 61 -5.99 0.32 -8.89
N ALA A 62 -5.27 1.30 -8.33
CA ALA A 62 -5.49 2.71 -8.64
C ALA A 62 -5.20 3.01 -10.11
N ILE A 63 -4.10 2.49 -10.66
CA ILE A 63 -3.74 2.65 -12.08
C ILE A 63 -4.77 1.97 -12.97
N GLY A 64 -5.16 0.72 -12.66
CA GLY A 64 -6.15 -0.03 -13.43
C GLY A 64 -7.50 0.68 -13.46
N ALA A 65 -7.94 1.23 -12.33
CA ALA A 65 -9.17 2.02 -12.26
C ALA A 65 -9.08 3.31 -13.09
N ALA A 66 -7.94 4.02 -13.06
CA ALA A 66 -7.72 5.24 -13.84
C ALA A 66 -7.72 4.97 -15.36
N ILE A 67 -7.02 3.92 -15.80
CA ILE A 67 -7.00 3.49 -17.21
C ILE A 67 -8.41 3.10 -17.67
N TRP A 68 -9.12 2.30 -16.87
CA TRP A 68 -10.48 1.90 -17.20
C TRP A 68 -11.40 3.12 -17.35
N MET A 69 -11.29 4.08 -16.43
CA MET A 69 -12.07 5.30 -16.49
C MET A 69 -11.75 6.15 -17.73
N TYR A 70 -10.50 6.19 -18.18
CA TYR A 70 -10.10 6.94 -19.38
C TYR A 70 -10.59 6.31 -20.69
N TYR A 71 -10.56 4.98 -20.80
CA TYR A 71 -10.93 4.29 -22.05
C TYR A 71 -12.42 3.98 -22.17
N PHE A 72 -13.12 3.79 -21.05
CA PHE A 72 -14.51 3.33 -21.02
C PHE A 72 -15.49 4.36 -20.44
N TYR A 73 -15.03 5.58 -20.12
CA TYR A 73 -15.88 6.64 -19.56
C TYR A 73 -15.45 8.05 -19.99
#